data_AF-A0A2R6HME3-F1
#
_entry.id   AF-A0A2R6HME3-F1
#
_cell.length_a   1.000
_cell.length_b   1.000
_cell.length_c   1.000
_cell.angle_alpha   90.00
_cell.angle_beta   90.00
_cell.angle_gamma   90.00
#
_symmetry.space_group_name_H-M   'P 1'
#
loop_
_entity.id
_entity.type
_entity.pdbx_description
1 polymer ?
#
loop_
_entity_poly.entity_id
_entity_poly.type
_entity_poly.pdbx_seq_one_letter_code
_entity_poly.pdbx_strand_id
1 'polypeptide(L)'
;MTDDTVTVTLQADEESDELTVPTALVDMLRESDESTPQLVGDIAMFGMAQRIHGAVHHAQGEPTAEIQDANETTMDLFEDRFDATFAELTGHDH
;
A
#
# COMPACT_ATOMS: atom_id res chain seq x y z
N MET A 1 -25.52 -5.71 11.59
CA MET A 1 -25.02 -4.70 12.53
C MET A 1 -23.51 -4.83 12.48
N THR A 2 -22.89 -4.08 11.59
CA THR A 2 -21.43 -4.01 11.45
C THR A 2 -21.00 -2.69 12.08
N ASP A 3 -21.45 -2.47 13.31
CA ASP A 3 -21.28 -1.20 14.03
C ASP A 3 -19.93 -1.13 14.75
N ASP A 4 -19.18 -2.24 14.77
CA ASP A 4 -17.84 -2.30 15.32
C ASP A 4 -16.83 -1.73 14.33
N THR A 5 -16.14 -0.68 14.76
CA THR A 5 -15.05 -0.03 14.03
C THR A 5 -13.78 0.01 14.87
N VAL A 6 -12.66 0.23 14.19
CA VAL A 6 -11.37 0.52 14.80
C VAL A 6 -10.76 1.73 14.11
N THR A 7 -10.15 2.60 14.90
CA THR A 7 -9.43 3.78 14.42
C THR A 7 -7.93 3.54 14.52
N VAL A 8 -7.23 3.80 13.42
CA VAL A 8 -5.77 3.77 13.33
C VAL A 8 -5.28 5.20 13.12
N THR A 9 -4.29 5.62 13.90
CA THR A 9 -3.61 6.91 13.70
C THR A 9 -2.41 6.71 12.78
N LEU A 10 -2.40 7.42 11.66
CA LEU A 10 -1.27 7.53 10.75
C LEU A 10 -0.45 8.75 11.16
N GLN A 11 0.84 8.58 11.42
CA GLN A 11 1.72 9.69 11.83
C GLN A 11 2.90 9.82 10.87
N ALA A 12 3.14 11.04 10.40
CA ALA A 12 4.27 11.40 9.57
C ALA A 12 4.83 12.73 10.08
N ASP A 13 6.06 12.71 10.61
CA ASP A 13 6.70 13.86 11.26
C ASP A 13 5.81 14.52 12.33
N GLU A 14 5.48 15.80 12.13
CA GLU A 14 4.63 16.61 13.02
C GLU A 14 3.14 16.53 12.66
N GLU A 15 2.78 15.75 11.63
CA GLU A 15 1.41 15.60 11.14
C GLU A 15 0.82 14.22 11.49
N SER A 16 -0.49 14.20 11.71
CA SER A 16 -1.22 12.96 11.99
C SER A 16 -2.60 12.98 11.33
N ASP A 17 -3.05 11.82 10.89
CA ASP A 17 -4.40 11.58 10.38
C ASP A 17 -5.03 10.34 11.06
N GLU A 18 -6.35 10.29 11.16
CA GLU A 18 -7.08 9.17 11.75
C GLU A 18 -7.94 8.47 10.71
N LEU A 19 -7.70 7.16 10.56
CA LEU A 19 -8.46 6.30 9.65
C LEU A 19 -9.34 5.35 10.45
N THR A 20 -10.65 5.50 10.33
CA THR A 20 -11.64 4.61 10.95
C THR A 20 -12.17 3.60 9.93
N VAL A 21 -12.06 2.31 10.22
CA VAL A 21 -12.49 1.22 9.34
C VAL A 21 -13.35 0.20 10.09
N PRO A 22 -14.24 -0.55 9.39
CA PRO A 22 -15.01 -1.62 10.01
C PRO A 22 -14.12 -2.75 10.52
N THR A 23 -14.31 -3.20 11.76
CA THR A 23 -13.51 -4.29 12.35
C THR A 23 -13.69 -5.60 11.56
N ALA A 24 -14.90 -5.85 11.04
CA ALA A 24 -15.17 -6.99 10.19
C ALA A 24 -14.34 -7.01 8.89
N LEU A 25 -13.98 -5.85 8.35
CA LEU A 25 -13.10 -5.76 7.18
C LEU A 25 -11.65 -6.06 7.55
N VAL A 26 -11.19 -5.54 8.70
CA VAL A 26 -9.86 -5.82 9.25
C VAL A 26 -9.70 -7.33 9.48
N ASP A 27 -10.69 -7.97 10.11
CA ASP A 27 -10.64 -9.41 10.37
C ASP A 27 -10.73 -10.27 9.10
N MET A 28 -11.39 -9.76 8.06
CA MET A 28 -11.47 -10.44 6.76
C MET A 28 -10.15 -10.41 5.99
N LEU A 29 -9.42 -9.30 6.07
CA LEU A 29 -8.19 -9.07 5.30
C LEU A 29 -6.92 -9.49 6.04
N ARG A 30 -6.98 -9.65 7.36
CA ARG A 30 -5.82 -10.03 8.18
C ARG A 30 -5.27 -11.38 7.74
N GLU A 31 -3.99 -11.39 7.40
CA GLU A 31 -3.24 -12.63 7.14
C GLU A 31 -2.31 -12.93 8.31
N SER A 32 -2.42 -14.13 8.88
CA SER A 32 -1.62 -14.56 10.04
C SER A 32 -1.86 -13.70 11.30
N ASP A 33 -0.82 -13.49 12.13
CA ASP A 33 -0.89 -12.80 13.44
C ASP A 33 -0.57 -11.29 13.36
N GLU A 34 -0.73 -10.65 12.21
CA GLU A 34 -0.39 -9.25 12.04
C GLU A 34 -1.32 -8.28 12.81
N SER A 35 -0.76 -7.14 13.22
CA SER A 35 -1.50 -6.09 13.92
C SER A 35 -2.37 -5.24 12.97
N THR A 36 -3.46 -4.63 13.46
CA THR A 36 -4.30 -3.75 12.63
C THR A 36 -3.52 -2.61 11.93
N PRO A 37 -2.58 -1.91 12.60
CA PRO A 37 -1.78 -0.90 11.91
C PRO A 37 -0.88 -1.48 10.81
N GLN A 38 -0.37 -2.69 11.00
CA GLN A 38 0.45 -3.37 9.98
C GLN A 38 -0.37 -3.66 8.73
N LEU A 39 -1.53 -4.27 8.87
CA LEU A 39 -2.46 -4.53 7.76
C LEU A 39 -2.84 -3.24 7.00
N VAL A 40 -3.16 -2.17 7.74
CA VAL A 40 -3.46 -0.87 7.12
C VAL A 40 -2.27 -0.31 6.35
N GLY A 41 -1.06 -0.46 6.89
CA GLY A 41 0.18 -0.10 6.21
C GLY A 41 0.44 -0.92 4.95
N ASP A 42 0.14 -2.23 4.98
CA ASP A 42 0.28 -3.12 3.83
C ASP A 42 -0.65 -2.69 2.70
N ILE A 43 -1.93 -2.46 3.02
CA ILE A 43 -2.93 -1.96 2.07
C ILE A 43 -2.50 -0.60 1.50
N ALA A 44 -1.98 0.30 2.32
CA ALA A 44 -1.48 1.59 1.87
C ALA A 44 -0.30 1.45 0.90
N MET A 45 0.65 0.56 1.20
CA MET A 45 1.80 0.29 0.33
C MET A 45 1.35 -0.30 -1.02
N PHE A 46 0.47 -1.30 -1.02
CA PHE A 46 -0.13 -1.82 -2.25
C PHE A 46 -0.81 -0.72 -3.08
N GLY A 47 -1.57 0.17 -2.43
CA GLY A 47 -2.24 1.28 -3.09
C GLY A 47 -1.28 2.30 -3.70
N MET A 48 -0.16 2.60 -3.02
CA MET A 48 0.89 3.48 -3.56
C MET A 48 1.61 2.82 -4.74
N ALA A 49 2.06 1.58 -4.59
CA ALA A 49 2.72 0.79 -5.62
C ALA A 49 1.87 0.70 -6.91
N GLN A 50 0.59 0.35 -6.78
CA GLN A 50 -0.33 0.27 -7.93
C GLN A 50 -0.47 1.62 -8.67
N ARG A 51 -0.53 2.73 -7.93
CA ARG A 51 -0.71 4.07 -8.52
C ARG A 51 0.55 4.51 -9.28
N ILE A 52 1.73 4.35 -8.70
CA ILE A 52 2.98 4.78 -9.33
C ILE A 52 3.35 3.85 -10.51
N HIS A 53 3.17 2.54 -10.35
CA HIS A 53 3.38 1.56 -11.42
C HIS A 53 2.47 1.85 -12.62
N GLY A 54 1.20 2.17 -12.36
CA GLY A 54 0.26 2.60 -13.40
C GLY A 54 0.67 3.92 -14.06
N ALA A 55 1.21 4.87 -13.31
CA ALA A 55 1.70 6.14 -13.86
C ALA A 55 2.93 5.95 -14.76
N VAL A 56 3.79 4.97 -14.49
CA VAL A 56 4.97 4.67 -15.33
C VAL A 56 4.59 3.84 -16.56
N HIS A 57 3.84 2.76 -16.39
CA HIS A 57 3.65 1.75 -17.44
C HIS A 57 2.35 1.89 -18.23
N HIS A 58 1.38 2.68 -17.74
CA HIS A 58 0.06 2.81 -18.36
C HIS A 58 -0.34 4.26 -18.68
N ALA A 59 0.53 5.25 -18.41
CA ALA A 59 0.30 6.62 -18.84
C ALA A 59 0.48 6.77 -20.36
N GLN A 60 -0.22 7.75 -20.94
CA GLN A 60 0.00 8.13 -22.35
C GLN A 60 1.25 9.00 -22.45
N GLY A 61 2.32 8.44 -23.01
CA GLY A 61 3.60 9.11 -23.20
C GLY A 61 4.69 8.60 -22.26
N GLU A 62 5.88 9.16 -22.40
CA GLU A 62 7.04 8.81 -21.56
C GLU A 62 6.90 9.48 -20.18
N PRO A 63 6.96 8.74 -19.06
CA PRO A 63 6.96 9.32 -17.73
C PRO A 63 8.20 10.20 -17.51
N THR A 64 8.07 11.24 -16.68
CA THR A 64 9.21 12.07 -16.29
C THR A 64 10.22 11.24 -15.47
N ALA A 65 11.49 11.64 -15.47
CA ALA A 65 12.53 10.98 -14.68
C ALA A 65 12.16 10.89 -13.18
N GLU A 66 11.56 11.94 -12.62
CA GLU A 66 11.09 11.95 -11.23
C GLU A 66 10.06 10.85 -10.94
N ILE A 67 9.14 10.59 -11.88
CA ILE A 67 8.12 9.54 -11.73
C ILE A 67 8.73 8.14 -11.90
N GLN A 68 9.75 8.01 -12.75
CA GLN A 68 10.51 6.76 -12.90
C GLN A 68 11.29 6.45 -11.61
N ASP A 69 12.05 7.41 -11.09
CA ASP A 69 12.82 7.28 -9.84
C ASP A 69 11.92 6.96 -8.63
N ALA A 70 10.74 7.61 -8.57
CA ALA A 70 9.75 7.34 -7.52
C ALA A 70 9.17 5.92 -7.64
N ASN A 71 8.96 5.42 -8.86
CA ASN A 71 8.51 4.04 -9.08
C ASN A 71 9.56 3.03 -8.62
N GLU A 72 10.82 3.21 -9.04
CA GLU A 72 11.93 2.34 -8.63
C GLU A 72 12.06 2.29 -7.10
N THR A 73 12.09 3.45 -6.45
CA THR A 73 12.14 3.53 -4.98
C THR A 73 10.93 2.83 -4.32
N THR A 74 9.74 2.97 -4.90
CA THR A 74 8.54 2.33 -4.37
C THR A 74 8.59 0.81 -4.53
N MET A 75 9.15 0.29 -5.64
CA MET A 75 9.31 -1.15 -5.86
C MET A 75 10.31 -1.75 -4.86
N ASP A 76 11.44 -1.07 -4.61
CA ASP A 76 12.42 -1.50 -3.61
C ASP A 76 11.80 -1.55 -2.20
N LEU A 77 11.09 -0.49 -1.79
CA LEU A 77 10.38 -0.44 -0.51
C LEU A 77 9.26 -1.48 -0.40
N PHE A 78 8.62 -1.81 -1.51
CA PHE A 78 7.60 -2.86 -1.56
C PHE A 78 8.24 -4.23 -1.33
N GLU A 79 9.32 -4.54 -2.03
CA GLU A 79 10.04 -5.82 -1.88
C GLU A 79 10.57 -5.99 -0.46
N ASP A 80 11.19 -4.95 0.12
CA ASP A 80 11.64 -4.95 1.51
C ASP A 80 10.51 -5.19 2.52
N ARG A 81 9.29 -4.73 2.22
CA ARG A 81 8.13 -4.87 3.12
C ARG A 81 7.52 -6.27 3.08
N PHE A 82 7.46 -6.87 1.90
CA PHE A 82 6.70 -8.10 1.66
C PHE A 82 7.57 -9.34 1.42
N ASP A 83 8.90 -9.18 1.38
CA ASP A 83 9.85 -10.22 0.97
C ASP A 83 9.51 -10.82 -0.41
N ALA A 84 8.86 -10.04 -1.27
CA ALA A 84 8.40 -10.42 -2.60
C ALA A 84 8.19 -9.19 -3.48
N THR A 85 8.46 -9.33 -4.77
CA THR A 85 8.29 -8.24 -5.74
C THR A 85 6.81 -7.91 -5.98
N PHE A 86 6.55 -6.69 -6.43
CA PHE A 86 5.20 -6.27 -6.82
C PHE A 86 4.60 -7.16 -7.92
N ALA A 87 5.42 -7.58 -8.89
CA ALA A 87 5.01 -8.47 -9.97
C ALA A 87 4.57 -9.85 -9.43
N GLU A 88 5.34 -10.44 -8.51
CA GLU A 88 5.03 -11.75 -7.92
C GLU A 88 3.70 -11.74 -7.14
N LEU A 89 3.45 -10.69 -6.34
CA LEU A 89 2.24 -10.63 -5.51
C LEU A 89 0.99 -10.19 -6.27
N THR A 90 1.13 -9.48 -7.38
CA THR A 90 -0.02 -8.99 -8.17
C THR A 90 -0.27 -9.78 -9.45
N GLY A 91 0.68 -10.62 -9.87
CA GLY A 91 0.65 -11.27 -11.19
C GLY A 91 0.84 -10.27 -12.34
N HIS A 92 1.30 -9.04 -12.06
CA HIS A 92 1.71 -8.09 -13.09
C HIS A 92 3.14 -8.38 -13.54
N ASP A 93 3.30 -9.42 -14.36
CA ASP A 93 4.48 -9.55 -15.22
C ASP A 93 4.34 -8.56 -16.39
N HIS A 94 5.30 -7.64 -16.53
CA HIS A 94 5.42 -6.74 -17.68
C HIS A 94 6.57 -7.16 -18.59
#